data_AF-A0A1Q6WRW9-F1
#
_entry.id   AF-A0A1Q6WRW9-F1
#
_cell.length_a   1.000
_cell.length_b   1.000
_cell.length_c   1.000
_cell.angle_alpha   90.00
_cell.angle_beta   90.00
_cell.angle_gamma   90.00
#
_symmetry.space_group_name_H-M   'P 1'
#
loop_
_entity.id
_entity.type
_entity.pdbx_description
1 polymer ?
#
loop_
_entity_poly.entity_id
_entity_poly.type
_entity_poly.pdbx_seq_one_letter_code
_entity_poly.pdbx_strand_id
1 'polypeptide(L)'
;MAFAGRHVVLGVSGGIACYKSCTLARQLSQDGAEVDVVLTPSAAEFVRPLTFEALTGRPVLTSLWQRDRALAHIGLAKEPDLVIVAPATANVLARAAMGLADDLLTTLLLVRTGPVLAAPAMNDAMYAHPATRANVKTLAERGWHFVGPDIGPLAEGPSERPGRMSEPAVIFAAAARLLLARAPWRGKTVVVTAGPTREHLDPVRVVTNPSSGRMGYALAEAAYERGADVILVSGPTELEPPAGVTTHRVETTAEMQRAVATLVPRAALLLMAAAPADYRPSERAAGKRPRADGTFTVELEATPDILASLKRPKQCVVVGFALETGGDGLARARDKLREKHLDAIILNDALEPGAGFEVTTNRVTILQRGGEPIALPILPKRDVADKILDAVEQALT
;
A
#
# COMPACT_ATOMS: atom_id res chain seq x y z
N MET A 1 13.42 -6.88 -0.23
CA MET A 1 13.79 -5.97 0.86
C MET A 1 14.22 -4.66 0.23
N ALA A 2 13.44 -3.60 0.42
CA ALA A 2 13.66 -2.29 -0.21
C ALA A 2 14.86 -1.53 0.41
N PHE A 3 15.23 -1.86 1.64
CA PHE A 3 16.26 -1.19 2.41
C PHE A 3 17.57 -1.98 2.56
N ALA A 4 17.68 -3.16 1.96
CA ALA A 4 18.89 -3.97 2.01
C ALA A 4 20.10 -3.16 1.47
N GLY A 5 21.10 -2.96 2.33
CA GLY A 5 22.31 -2.19 2.00
C GLY A 5 22.10 -0.68 1.90
N ARG A 6 20.95 -0.15 2.38
CA ARG A 6 20.66 1.29 2.44
C ARG A 6 21.06 1.85 3.79
N HIS A 7 21.53 3.09 3.79
CA HIS A 7 21.82 3.86 5.00
C HIS A 7 20.68 4.84 5.29
N VAL A 8 20.06 4.73 6.46
CA VAL A 8 18.92 5.56 6.87
C VAL A 8 19.24 6.26 8.19
N VAL A 9 19.00 7.56 8.25
CA VAL A 9 18.96 8.28 9.53
C VAL A 9 17.52 8.40 10.00
N LEU A 10 17.24 7.93 11.22
CA LEU A 10 15.95 8.10 11.90
C LEU A 10 16.07 9.19 12.96
N GLY A 11 15.59 10.39 12.64
CA GLY A 11 15.42 11.50 13.57
C GLY A 11 14.13 11.38 14.36
N VAL A 12 14.22 11.37 15.69
CA VAL A 12 13.04 11.26 16.58
C VAL A 12 12.94 12.54 17.40
N SER A 13 11.78 13.19 17.34
CA SER A 13 11.51 14.41 18.10
C SER A 13 10.51 14.19 19.24
N GLY A 14 10.50 15.09 20.23
CA GLY A 14 9.75 14.90 21.48
C GLY A 14 8.24 14.99 21.34
N GLY A 15 7.55 13.84 21.32
CA GLY A 15 6.12 13.74 21.43
C GLY A 15 5.68 12.31 21.80
N ILE A 16 4.44 12.15 22.23
CA ILE A 16 3.92 10.85 22.71
C ILE A 16 4.11 9.71 21.68
N ALA A 17 4.15 10.03 20.39
CA ALA A 17 4.32 9.04 19.32
C ALA A 17 5.76 8.47 19.18
N CYS A 18 6.74 8.89 20.00
CA CYS A 18 8.11 8.34 19.98
C CYS A 18 8.16 6.81 20.03
N TYR A 19 7.25 6.15 20.76
CA TYR A 19 7.23 4.69 20.84
C TYR A 19 6.99 4.02 19.47
N LYS A 20 6.26 4.68 18.55
CA LYS A 20 6.05 4.17 17.18
C LYS A 20 7.34 4.14 16.38
N SER A 21 8.25 5.08 16.66
CA SER A 21 9.57 5.14 16.02
C SER A 21 10.44 3.93 16.38
N CYS A 22 10.23 3.31 17.54
CA CYS A 22 10.89 2.05 17.89
C CYS A 22 10.49 0.92 16.93
N THR A 23 9.18 0.79 16.65
CA THR A 23 8.68 -0.19 15.68
C THR A 23 9.24 0.08 14.28
N LEU A 24 9.29 1.35 13.86
CA LEU A 24 9.88 1.74 12.58
C LEU A 24 11.38 1.40 12.51
N ALA A 25 12.15 1.69 13.56
CA ALA A 25 13.58 1.36 13.63
C ALA A 25 13.83 -0.14 13.51
N ARG A 26 13.01 -0.96 14.20
CA ARG A 26 13.04 -2.42 14.08
C ARG A 26 12.76 -2.87 12.66
N GLN A 27 11.71 -2.34 12.04
CA GLN A 27 11.28 -2.73 10.70
C GLN A 27 12.34 -2.39 9.64
N LEU A 28 12.94 -1.20 9.71
CA LEU A 28 14.05 -0.78 8.84
C LEU A 28 15.26 -1.72 9.00
N SER A 29 15.64 -2.05 10.24
CA SER A 29 16.78 -2.93 10.52
C SER A 29 16.52 -4.37 10.03
N GLN A 30 15.30 -4.88 10.21
CA GLN A 30 14.89 -6.21 9.72
C GLN A 30 14.88 -6.31 8.19
N ASP A 31 14.61 -5.21 7.49
CA ASP A 31 14.69 -5.14 6.02
C ASP A 31 16.13 -4.89 5.51
N GLY A 32 17.12 -4.88 6.42
CA GLY A 32 18.55 -4.84 6.10
C GLY A 32 19.14 -3.43 5.92
N ALA A 33 18.47 -2.39 6.45
CA ALA A 33 19.03 -1.03 6.47
C ALA A 33 20.07 -0.87 7.58
N GLU A 34 21.10 -0.07 7.32
CA GLU A 34 21.90 0.54 8.40
C GLU A 34 21.15 1.75 8.96
N VAL A 35 20.76 1.72 10.23
CA VAL A 35 19.92 2.76 10.84
C VAL A 35 20.67 3.53 11.92
N ASP A 36 21.05 4.77 11.62
CA ASP A 36 21.56 5.71 12.64
C ASP A 36 20.40 6.52 13.23
N VAL A 37 20.22 6.42 14.55
CA VAL A 37 19.13 7.11 15.25
C VAL A 37 19.63 8.39 15.89
N VAL A 38 18.93 9.49 15.64
CA VAL A 38 19.18 10.80 16.25
C VAL A 38 17.99 11.18 17.12
N LEU A 39 18.19 11.26 18.44
CA LEU A 39 17.15 11.72 19.37
C LEU A 39 17.35 13.20 19.69
N THR A 40 16.27 13.99 19.63
CA THR A 40 16.29 15.29 20.30
C THR A 40 16.28 15.10 21.82
N PRO A 41 16.73 16.09 22.61
CA PRO A 41 16.65 16.01 24.07
C PRO A 41 15.24 15.70 24.58
N SER A 42 14.21 16.34 24.01
CA SER A 42 12.82 16.08 24.35
C SER A 42 12.34 14.68 23.96
N ALA A 43 12.88 14.06 22.91
CA ALA A 43 12.53 12.68 22.56
C ALA A 43 13.06 11.68 23.58
N ALA A 44 14.23 11.95 24.16
CA ALA A 44 14.87 11.12 25.17
C ALA A 44 14.12 11.09 26.52
N GLU A 45 13.15 11.99 26.73
CA GLU A 45 12.21 11.95 27.86
C GLU A 45 11.07 10.95 27.66
N PHE A 46 10.74 10.60 26.41
CA PHE A 46 9.71 9.60 26.08
C PHE A 46 10.30 8.20 25.92
N VAL A 47 11.39 8.08 25.16
CA VAL A 47 12.07 6.81 24.89
C VAL A 47 13.56 7.01 25.02
N ARG A 48 14.20 6.17 25.84
CA ARG A 48 15.64 6.28 26.11
C ARG A 48 16.48 5.71 24.95
N PRO A 49 17.70 6.24 24.74
CA PRO A 49 18.63 5.76 23.70
C PRO A 49 18.77 4.23 23.63
N LEU A 50 18.92 3.57 24.79
CA LEU A 50 19.15 2.13 24.89
C LEU A 50 18.12 1.28 24.12
N THR A 51 16.86 1.71 24.04
CA THR A 51 15.82 1.00 23.28
C THR A 51 16.17 0.97 21.79
N PHE A 52 16.61 2.08 21.22
CA PHE A 52 16.98 2.16 19.81
C PHE A 52 18.30 1.45 19.52
N GLU A 53 19.27 1.50 20.45
CA GLU A 53 20.53 0.76 20.32
C GLU A 53 20.28 -0.74 20.26
N ALA A 54 19.38 -1.27 21.10
CA ALA A 54 19.00 -2.68 21.07
C ALA A 54 18.27 -3.10 19.78
N LEU A 55 17.53 -2.18 19.15
CA LEU A 55 16.75 -2.47 17.94
C LEU A 55 17.56 -2.33 16.65
N THR A 56 18.55 -1.43 16.64
CA THR A 56 19.36 -1.11 15.45
C THR A 56 20.76 -1.70 15.49
N GLY A 57 21.23 -2.11 16.68
CA GLY A 57 22.61 -2.56 16.89
C GLY A 57 23.65 -1.45 16.81
N ARG A 58 23.24 -0.17 16.82
CA ARG A 58 24.11 0.99 16.61
C ARG A 58 23.96 2.02 17.73
N PRO A 59 25.02 2.76 18.09
CA PRO A 59 24.94 3.84 19.07
C PRO A 59 23.95 4.93 18.65
N VAL A 60 23.17 5.42 19.60
CA VAL A 60 22.22 6.51 19.34
C VAL A 60 22.88 7.85 19.57
N LEU A 61 22.69 8.78 18.63
CA LEU A 61 23.23 10.12 18.74
C LEU A 61 22.22 11.07 19.39
N THR A 62 22.68 11.84 20.37
CA THR A 62 21.81 12.71 21.19
C THR A 62 22.30 14.16 21.30
N SER A 63 23.52 14.45 20.82
CA SER A 63 24.15 15.76 21.03
C SER A 63 25.15 16.09 19.93
N LEU A 64 25.26 17.38 19.60
CA LEU A 64 26.30 17.95 18.73
C LEU A 64 27.70 17.83 19.33
N TRP A 65 27.78 17.68 20.65
CA TRP A 65 29.02 17.85 21.42
C TRP A 65 29.68 16.52 21.82
N GLN A 66 29.33 15.42 21.15
CA GLN A 66 29.98 14.13 21.39
C GLN A 66 31.42 14.16 20.87
N ARG A 67 32.39 13.98 21.78
CA ARG A 67 33.83 14.21 21.53
C ARG A 67 34.43 13.35 20.41
N ASP A 68 33.92 12.14 20.25
CA ASP A 68 34.31 11.16 19.23
C ASP A 68 33.58 11.35 17.89
N ARG A 69 32.64 12.30 17.82
CA ARG A 69 31.72 12.49 16.69
C ARG A 69 31.55 13.97 16.31
N ALA A 70 32.62 14.77 16.43
CA ALA A 70 32.59 16.22 16.21
C ALA A 70 32.01 16.66 14.85
N LEU A 71 32.10 15.81 13.81
CA LEU A 71 31.57 16.07 12.47
C LEU A 71 30.36 15.22 12.09
N ALA A 72 29.71 14.55 13.05
CA ALA A 72 28.58 13.66 12.77
C ALA A 72 27.42 14.37 12.07
N HIS A 73 27.14 15.64 12.40
CA HIS A 73 26.10 16.43 11.73
C HIS A 73 26.36 16.64 10.22
N ILE A 74 27.61 16.54 9.76
CA ILE A 74 27.96 16.62 8.33
C ILE A 74 27.92 15.23 7.68
N GLY A 75 28.55 14.24 8.30
CA GLY A 75 28.59 12.85 7.78
C GLY A 75 27.18 12.29 7.63
N LEU A 76 26.40 12.33 8.72
CA LEU A 76 25.02 11.86 8.75
C LEU A 76 24.05 12.71 7.89
N ALA A 77 24.45 13.91 7.45
CA ALA A 77 23.65 14.67 6.49
C ALA A 77 23.87 14.18 5.05
N LYS A 78 25.11 13.81 4.70
CA LYS A 78 25.54 13.53 3.32
C LYS A 78 25.50 12.04 2.96
N GLU A 79 25.86 11.17 3.90
CA GLU A 79 26.03 9.74 3.67
C GLU A 79 24.71 8.96 3.50
N PRO A 80 23.64 9.23 4.27
CA PRO A 80 22.45 8.39 4.21
C PRO A 80 21.69 8.52 2.89
N ASP A 81 21.15 7.42 2.39
CA ASP A 81 20.19 7.40 1.29
C ASP A 81 18.92 8.20 1.64
N LEU A 82 18.48 8.15 2.89
CA LEU A 82 17.25 8.78 3.37
C LEU A 82 17.36 9.27 4.82
N VAL A 83 16.77 10.43 5.11
CA VAL A 83 16.50 10.89 6.48
C VAL A 83 14.99 10.78 6.74
N ILE A 84 14.60 10.09 7.79
CA ILE A 84 13.20 10.01 8.26
C ILE A 84 13.08 10.77 9.58
N VAL A 85 12.16 11.73 9.68
CA VAL A 85 11.83 12.42 10.94
C VAL A 85 10.48 11.92 11.44
N ALA A 86 10.50 11.11 12.50
CA ALA A 86 9.36 10.38 13.00
C ALA A 86 9.44 10.23 14.53
N PRO A 87 8.51 10.81 15.32
CA PRO A 87 7.57 11.83 14.89
C PRO A 87 8.28 13.13 14.49
N ALA A 88 7.72 13.86 13.54
CA ALA A 88 8.06 15.25 13.23
C ALA A 88 7.10 16.20 13.97
N THR A 89 7.50 16.64 15.16
CA THR A 89 6.70 17.57 15.98
C THR A 89 6.64 18.97 15.35
N ALA A 90 5.62 19.76 15.72
CA ALA A 90 5.50 21.16 15.28
C ALA A 90 6.78 21.96 15.52
N ASN A 91 7.46 21.72 16.65
CA ASN A 91 8.71 22.38 17.02
C ASN A 91 9.86 22.06 16.04
N VAL A 92 10.07 20.79 15.70
CA VAL A 92 11.13 20.41 14.73
C VAL A 92 10.80 20.92 13.34
N LEU A 93 9.55 20.86 12.91
CA LEU A 93 9.12 21.41 11.62
C LEU A 93 9.34 22.93 11.56
N ALA A 94 9.03 23.67 12.63
CA ALA A 94 9.27 25.10 12.71
C ALA A 94 10.76 25.44 12.66
N ARG A 95 11.59 24.77 13.47
CA ARG A 95 13.04 24.99 13.49
C ARG A 95 13.67 24.69 12.13
N ALA A 96 13.30 23.58 11.49
CA ALA A 96 13.77 23.22 10.15
C ALA A 96 13.33 24.24 9.09
N ALA A 97 12.07 24.70 9.13
CA ALA A 97 11.56 25.70 8.17
C ALA A 97 12.30 27.04 8.30
N MET A 98 12.67 27.43 9.53
CA MET A 98 13.41 28.66 9.82
C MET A 98 14.94 28.51 9.67
N GLY A 99 15.45 27.30 9.43
CA GLY A 99 16.88 27.04 9.32
C GLY A 99 17.64 27.15 10.65
N LEU A 100 16.96 26.90 11.77
CA LEU A 100 17.60 26.84 13.09
C LEU A 100 18.38 25.52 13.22
N ALA A 101 19.61 25.60 13.73
CA ALA A 101 20.57 24.49 13.84
C ALA A 101 21.19 24.45 15.25
N ASP A 102 20.33 24.25 16.24
CA ASP A 102 20.61 24.33 17.67
C ASP A 102 20.74 22.96 18.35
N ASP A 103 20.39 21.87 17.67
CA ASP A 103 20.67 20.50 18.08
C ASP A 103 21.17 19.64 16.92
N LEU A 104 21.55 18.39 17.21
CA LEU A 104 22.15 17.51 16.21
C LEU A 104 21.19 17.23 15.04
N LEU A 105 19.91 17.02 15.33
CA LEU A 105 18.92 16.71 14.31
C LEU A 105 18.69 17.91 13.41
N THR A 106 18.44 19.09 13.97
CA THR A 106 18.16 20.30 13.18
C THR A 106 19.38 20.77 12.39
N THR A 107 20.58 20.63 12.95
CA THR A 107 21.84 20.92 12.25
C THR A 107 22.07 19.99 11.06
N LEU A 108 21.86 18.68 11.25
CA LEU A 108 21.95 17.69 10.16
C LEU A 108 20.95 18.01 9.05
N LEU A 109 19.70 18.31 9.41
CA LEU A 109 18.64 18.62 8.46
C LEU A 109 18.92 19.88 7.64
N LEU A 110 19.63 20.86 8.21
CA LEU A 110 20.05 22.07 7.49
C LEU A 110 21.12 21.77 6.43
N VAL A 111 22.02 20.82 6.70
CA VAL A 111 23.09 20.40 5.78
C VAL A 111 22.59 19.42 4.71
N ARG A 112 21.49 18.71 4.99
CA ARG A 112 20.95 17.64 4.16
C ARG A 112 20.54 18.13 2.76
N THR A 113 21.08 17.48 1.72
CA THR A 113 20.70 17.70 0.32
C THR A 113 19.91 16.54 -0.29
N GLY A 114 19.97 15.35 0.31
CA GLY A 114 19.20 14.17 -0.12
C GLY A 114 17.76 14.18 0.41
N PRO A 115 16.94 13.17 0.08
CA PRO A 115 15.53 13.14 0.46
C PRO A 115 15.34 13.12 1.98
N VAL A 116 14.31 13.84 2.44
CA VAL A 116 13.82 13.86 3.82
C VAL A 116 12.34 13.47 3.82
N LEU A 117 11.97 12.49 4.64
CA LEU A 117 10.59 12.10 4.90
C LEU A 117 10.20 12.49 6.32
N ALA A 118 9.22 13.39 6.48
CA ALA A 118 8.66 13.73 7.78
C ALA A 118 7.33 13.01 8.01
N ALA A 119 7.15 12.45 9.20
CA ALA A 119 5.88 11.89 9.68
C ALA A 119 5.33 12.79 10.80
N PRO A 120 4.49 13.81 10.50
CA PRO A 120 4.03 14.75 11.49
C PRO A 120 3.22 14.07 12.61
N ALA A 121 3.39 14.57 13.83
CA ALA A 121 2.59 14.11 14.98
C ALA A 121 2.42 15.25 16.00
N MET A 122 1.18 15.62 16.27
CA MET A 122 0.82 16.69 17.22
C MET A 122 -0.70 16.69 17.47
N ASN A 123 -1.15 17.51 18.43
CA ASN A 123 -2.58 17.80 18.56
C ASN A 123 -3.16 18.32 17.22
N ASP A 124 -4.42 18.02 16.92
CA ASP A 124 -5.05 18.38 15.65
C ASP A 124 -5.16 19.90 15.43
N ALA A 125 -5.43 20.68 16.49
CA ALA A 125 -5.41 22.13 16.45
C ALA A 125 -4.00 22.68 16.21
N MET A 126 -2.97 22.05 16.78
CA MET A 126 -1.57 22.40 16.48
C MET A 126 -1.23 22.15 15.01
N TYR A 127 -1.72 21.05 14.42
CA TYR A 127 -1.48 20.75 13.01
C TYR A 127 -2.24 21.70 12.07
N ALA A 128 -3.48 22.04 12.43
CA ALA A 128 -4.31 23.00 11.70
C ALA A 128 -3.82 24.45 11.84
N HIS A 129 -2.98 24.75 12.83
CA HIS A 129 -2.50 26.11 13.10
C HIS A 129 -1.77 26.71 11.88
N PRO A 130 -2.05 27.99 11.50
CA PRO A 130 -1.47 28.61 10.31
C PRO A 130 0.06 28.56 10.25
N ALA A 131 0.74 28.73 11.39
CA ALA A 131 2.20 28.63 11.45
C ALA A 131 2.70 27.22 11.07
N THR A 132 2.07 26.17 11.59
CA THR A 132 2.44 24.79 11.26
C THR A 132 2.19 24.49 9.78
N ARG A 133 1.04 24.93 9.25
CA ARG A 133 0.71 24.77 7.82
C ARG A 133 1.71 25.50 6.93
N ALA A 134 2.12 26.72 7.30
CA ALA A 134 3.13 27.48 6.58
C ALA A 134 4.51 26.81 6.61
N ASN A 135 4.91 26.24 7.76
CA ASN A 135 6.17 25.51 7.89
C ASN A 135 6.17 24.23 7.04
N VAL A 136 5.09 23.43 7.09
CA VAL A 136 4.94 22.23 6.26
C VAL A 136 5.00 22.59 4.77
N LYS A 137 4.30 23.64 4.35
CA LYS A 137 4.34 24.12 2.96
C LYS A 137 5.75 24.54 2.55
N THR A 138 6.43 25.34 3.37
CA THR A 138 7.80 25.81 3.12
C THR A 138 8.78 24.65 2.97
N LEU A 139 8.68 23.65 3.84
CA LEU A 139 9.53 22.46 3.78
C LEU A 139 9.23 21.61 2.55
N ALA A 140 7.95 21.45 2.17
CA ALA A 140 7.57 20.75 0.95
C ALA A 140 8.12 21.44 -0.31
N GLU A 141 8.06 22.78 -0.37
CA GLU A 141 8.68 23.59 -1.44
C GLU A 141 10.21 23.42 -1.49
N ARG A 142 10.85 23.10 -0.36
CA ARG A 142 12.28 22.75 -0.26
C ARG A 142 12.57 21.27 -0.51
N GLY A 143 11.59 20.50 -0.99
CA GLY A 143 11.78 19.10 -1.38
C GLY A 143 11.62 18.07 -0.24
N TRP A 144 11.09 18.48 0.92
CA TRP A 144 10.70 17.51 1.94
C TRP A 144 9.46 16.73 1.51
N HIS A 145 9.44 15.46 1.85
CA HIS A 145 8.30 14.58 1.68
C HIS A 145 7.57 14.41 3.02
N PHE A 146 6.26 14.20 2.96
CA PHE A 146 5.42 14.06 4.14
C PHE A 146 4.56 12.81 4.06
N VAL A 147 4.39 12.12 5.18
CA VAL A 147 3.44 11.00 5.36
C VAL A 147 2.55 11.31 6.56
N GLY A 148 1.23 11.30 6.33
CA GLY A 148 0.25 11.74 7.32
C GLY A 148 0.28 13.25 7.62
N PRO A 149 -0.19 13.67 8.81
CA PRO A 149 -0.72 12.85 9.89
C PRO A 149 -2.10 12.26 9.55
N ASP A 150 -2.43 11.16 10.20
CA ASP A 150 -3.69 10.46 10.08
C ASP A 150 -4.76 11.11 10.98
N ILE A 151 -6.03 10.80 10.69
CA ILE A 151 -7.17 11.08 11.55
C ILE A 151 -7.33 9.93 12.57
N GLY A 152 -7.67 10.27 13.81
CA GLY A 152 -8.04 9.29 14.82
C GLY A 152 -7.75 9.78 16.23
N PRO A 153 -7.87 8.88 17.23
CA PRO A 153 -7.71 9.26 18.63
C PRO A 153 -6.31 9.82 18.91
N LEU A 154 -6.28 10.93 19.63
CA LEU A 154 -5.11 11.62 20.14
C LEU A 154 -4.99 11.39 21.65
N ALA A 155 -3.90 11.85 22.27
CA ALA A 155 -3.66 11.68 23.70
C ALA A 155 -4.76 12.30 24.58
N GLU A 156 -5.44 13.36 24.09
CA GLU A 156 -6.52 14.03 24.81
C GLU A 156 -7.92 13.44 24.57
N GLY A 157 -8.06 12.53 23.60
CA GLY A 157 -9.34 11.91 23.25
C GLY A 157 -9.54 11.67 21.76
N PRO A 158 -10.77 11.28 21.36
CA PRO A 158 -11.14 11.12 19.96
C PRO A 158 -10.94 12.41 19.16
N SER A 159 -10.46 12.30 17.92
CA SER A 159 -10.39 13.42 16.98
C SER A 159 -10.77 12.95 15.58
N GLU A 160 -11.50 13.79 14.86
CA GLU A 160 -11.87 13.63 13.46
C GLU A 160 -10.98 14.46 12.51
N ARG A 161 -9.94 15.11 13.06
CA ARG A 161 -9.02 15.96 12.31
C ARG A 161 -7.61 15.35 12.29
N PRO A 162 -6.79 15.71 11.28
CA PRO A 162 -5.45 15.18 11.15
C PRO A 162 -4.53 15.67 12.27
N GLY A 163 -3.79 14.75 12.88
CA GLY A 163 -2.81 15.06 13.94
C GLY A 163 -2.06 13.83 14.47
N ARG A 164 -2.65 12.64 14.33
CA ARG A 164 -2.06 11.37 14.75
C ARG A 164 -0.92 10.98 13.83
N MET A 165 0.22 10.57 14.38
CA MET A 165 1.31 10.02 13.57
C MET A 165 0.83 8.79 12.79
N SER A 166 1.12 8.76 11.48
CA SER A 166 0.85 7.59 10.66
C SER A 166 1.51 6.34 11.22
N GLU A 167 0.89 5.18 10.98
CA GLU A 167 1.44 3.92 11.50
C GLU A 167 2.83 3.62 10.90
N PRO A 168 3.73 2.97 11.66
CA PRO A 168 5.09 2.66 11.21
C PRO A 168 5.16 1.99 9.84
N ALA A 169 4.24 1.07 9.53
CA ALA A 169 4.16 0.41 8.24
C ALA A 169 3.89 1.38 7.07
N VAL A 170 3.09 2.43 7.29
CA VAL A 170 2.81 3.48 6.29
C VAL A 170 4.03 4.35 6.07
N ILE A 171 4.75 4.69 7.14
CA ILE A 171 6.00 5.45 7.05
C ILE A 171 7.08 4.64 6.32
N PHE A 172 7.21 3.35 6.64
CA PHE A 172 8.13 2.41 6.00
C PHE A 172 7.84 2.29 4.49
N ALA A 173 6.58 2.09 4.10
CA ALA A 173 6.18 2.01 2.71
C ALA A 173 6.43 3.31 1.93
N ALA A 174 6.17 4.47 2.54
CA ALA A 174 6.47 5.78 1.95
C ALA A 174 7.99 5.99 1.80
N ALA A 175 8.78 5.59 2.80
CA ALA A 175 10.25 5.66 2.76
C ALA A 175 10.83 4.77 1.65
N ALA A 176 10.36 3.53 1.52
CA ALA A 176 10.74 2.62 0.43
C ALA A 176 10.46 3.26 -0.94
N ARG A 177 9.26 3.83 -1.12
CA ARG A 177 8.85 4.54 -2.35
C ARG A 177 9.78 5.70 -2.71
N LEU A 178 10.30 6.44 -1.73
CA LEU A 178 11.25 7.54 -2.00
C LEU A 178 12.62 7.04 -2.47
N LEU A 179 13.10 5.93 -1.92
CA LEU A 179 14.37 5.31 -2.31
C LEU A 179 14.33 4.70 -3.72
N LEU A 180 13.11 4.51 -4.24
CA LEU A 180 12.82 4.05 -5.59
C LEU A 180 12.72 5.21 -6.60
N ALA A 181 13.36 6.36 -6.40
CA ALA A 181 13.19 7.56 -7.26
C ALA A 181 13.45 7.37 -8.78
N ARG A 182 13.93 6.20 -9.23
CA ARG A 182 13.99 5.75 -10.64
C ARG A 182 13.00 4.61 -10.94
N ALA A 183 11.87 4.55 -10.26
CA ALA A 183 10.90 3.49 -10.43
C ALA A 183 10.19 3.65 -11.79
N PRO A 184 10.13 2.58 -12.60
CA PRO A 184 9.60 2.66 -13.96
C PRO A 184 8.12 3.08 -13.99
N TRP A 185 7.36 2.89 -12.90
CA TRP A 185 5.92 3.14 -12.88
C TRP A 185 5.54 4.45 -12.18
N ARG A 186 6.52 5.32 -11.86
CA ARG A 186 6.24 6.63 -11.27
C ARG A 186 5.30 7.44 -12.18
N GLY A 187 4.23 7.97 -11.59
CA GLY A 187 3.19 8.74 -12.30
C GLY A 187 2.21 7.87 -13.12
N LYS A 188 2.31 6.55 -13.06
CA LYS A 188 1.33 5.63 -13.64
C LYS A 188 0.29 5.29 -12.59
N THR A 189 -0.99 5.41 -12.95
CA THR A 189 -2.08 4.93 -12.09
C THR A 189 -2.38 3.46 -12.39
N VAL A 190 -2.40 2.63 -11.36
CA VAL A 190 -2.72 1.19 -11.45
C VAL A 190 -4.01 0.95 -10.68
N VAL A 191 -5.02 0.40 -11.34
CA VAL A 191 -6.29 -0.01 -10.70
C VAL A 191 -6.28 -1.51 -10.51
N VAL A 192 -6.55 -1.97 -9.30
CA VAL A 192 -6.60 -3.40 -8.96
C VAL A 192 -7.97 -3.73 -8.38
N THR A 193 -8.64 -4.76 -8.88
CA THR A 193 -9.81 -5.33 -8.20
C THR A 193 -9.40 -6.52 -7.36
N ALA A 194 -9.97 -6.68 -6.17
CA ALA A 194 -9.68 -7.80 -5.28
C ALA A 194 -10.90 -8.25 -4.48
N GLY A 195 -10.84 -9.49 -3.98
CA GLY A 195 -11.88 -10.07 -3.13
C GLY A 195 -13.11 -10.55 -3.90
N PRO A 196 -14.08 -11.15 -3.20
CA PRO A 196 -15.35 -11.59 -3.77
C PRO A 196 -16.35 -10.43 -3.82
N THR A 197 -17.48 -10.61 -4.49
CA THR A 197 -18.67 -9.77 -4.29
C THR A 197 -19.75 -10.57 -3.57
N ARG A 198 -20.64 -9.89 -2.86
CA ARG A 198 -21.74 -10.48 -2.09
C ARG A 198 -23.07 -10.00 -2.66
N GLU A 199 -23.79 -10.89 -3.33
CA GLU A 199 -25.12 -10.61 -3.87
C GLU A 199 -26.18 -11.03 -2.86
N HIS A 200 -26.87 -10.04 -2.29
CA HIS A 200 -27.80 -10.24 -1.17
C HIS A 200 -29.11 -10.87 -1.61
N LEU A 201 -29.45 -12.01 -1.02
CA LEU A 201 -30.76 -12.65 -1.13
C LEU A 201 -31.76 -11.98 -0.19
N ASP A 202 -31.33 -11.78 1.04
CA ASP A 202 -32.04 -11.10 2.12
C ASP A 202 -30.99 -10.36 2.99
N PRO A 203 -31.37 -9.64 4.06
CA PRO A 203 -30.39 -8.92 4.89
C PRO A 203 -29.36 -9.80 5.63
N VAL A 204 -29.47 -11.14 5.55
CA VAL A 204 -28.64 -12.09 6.30
C VAL A 204 -27.85 -13.02 5.37
N ARG A 205 -28.42 -13.40 4.23
CA ARG A 205 -27.86 -14.40 3.31
C ARG A 205 -27.37 -13.76 2.02
N VAL A 206 -26.22 -14.22 1.55
CA VAL A 206 -25.58 -13.73 0.33
C VAL A 206 -25.14 -14.89 -0.56
N VAL A 207 -25.12 -14.66 -1.87
CA VAL A 207 -24.42 -15.48 -2.86
C VAL A 207 -23.04 -14.85 -3.07
N THR A 208 -21.97 -15.64 -2.92
CA THR A 208 -20.59 -15.15 -2.99
C THR A 208 -19.65 -16.27 -3.46
N ASN A 209 -18.55 -15.88 -4.08
CA ASN A 209 -17.43 -16.78 -4.35
C ASN A 209 -16.50 -16.84 -3.12
N PRO A 210 -15.82 -17.98 -2.85
CA PRO A 210 -14.91 -18.13 -1.70
C PRO A 210 -13.54 -17.48 -1.95
N SER A 211 -13.51 -16.24 -2.46
CA SER A 211 -12.25 -15.53 -2.69
C SER A 211 -11.74 -14.88 -1.41
N SER A 212 -10.47 -15.13 -1.07
CA SER A 212 -9.81 -14.45 0.05
C SER A 212 -9.35 -13.03 -0.31
N GLY A 213 -9.25 -12.69 -1.59
CA GLY A 213 -8.71 -11.41 -2.09
C GLY A 213 -7.18 -11.28 -2.06
N ARG A 214 -6.46 -12.27 -1.50
CA ARG A 214 -4.99 -12.22 -1.30
C ARG A 214 -4.19 -11.92 -2.56
N MET A 215 -4.62 -12.45 -3.72
CA MET A 215 -3.90 -12.23 -4.99
C MET A 215 -3.98 -10.76 -5.43
N GLY A 216 -5.18 -10.16 -5.39
CA GLY A 216 -5.36 -8.74 -5.73
C GLY A 216 -4.64 -7.82 -4.75
N TYR A 217 -4.61 -8.16 -3.46
CA TYR A 217 -3.85 -7.39 -2.46
C TYR A 217 -2.33 -7.46 -2.73
N ALA A 218 -1.80 -8.64 -3.02
CA ALA A 218 -0.39 -8.81 -3.38
C ALA A 218 -0.01 -8.04 -4.65
N LEU A 219 -0.90 -8.00 -5.65
CA LEU A 219 -0.71 -7.20 -6.86
C LEU A 219 -0.71 -5.69 -6.58
N ALA A 220 -1.62 -5.23 -5.70
CA ALA A 220 -1.68 -3.82 -5.32
C ALA A 220 -0.41 -3.38 -4.57
N GLU A 221 0.06 -4.20 -3.64
CA GLU A 221 1.32 -3.99 -2.92
C GLU A 221 2.51 -3.95 -3.89
N ALA A 222 2.63 -4.96 -4.76
CA ALA A 222 3.71 -5.05 -5.74
C ALA A 222 3.74 -3.86 -6.71
N ALA A 223 2.58 -3.41 -7.18
CA ALA A 223 2.49 -2.25 -8.06
C ALA A 223 2.88 -0.95 -7.34
N TYR A 224 2.51 -0.81 -6.07
CA TYR A 224 2.88 0.33 -5.25
C TYR A 224 4.39 0.39 -5.02
N GLU A 225 5.01 -0.77 -4.76
CA GLU A 225 6.46 -0.93 -4.63
C GLU A 225 7.20 -0.69 -5.96
N ARG A 226 6.55 -0.80 -7.11
CA ARG A 226 7.11 -0.35 -8.41
C ARG A 226 6.92 1.15 -8.68
N GLY A 227 6.42 1.90 -7.70
CA GLY A 227 6.25 3.35 -7.78
C GLY A 227 4.93 3.82 -8.42
N ALA A 228 3.99 2.92 -8.72
CA ALA A 228 2.68 3.33 -9.24
C ALA A 228 1.80 3.99 -8.18
N ASP A 229 0.88 4.84 -8.63
CA ASP A 229 -0.22 5.33 -7.81
C ASP A 229 -1.35 4.29 -7.87
N VAL A 230 -1.49 3.50 -6.81
CA VAL A 230 -2.37 2.32 -6.80
C VAL A 230 -3.73 2.62 -6.17
N ILE A 231 -4.77 2.19 -6.87
CA ILE A 231 -6.16 2.23 -6.41
C ILE A 231 -6.71 0.80 -6.35
N LEU A 232 -7.00 0.33 -5.15
CA LEU A 232 -7.56 -0.99 -4.88
C LEU A 232 -9.08 -0.92 -4.71
N VAL A 233 -9.83 -1.51 -5.65
CA VAL A 233 -11.28 -1.72 -5.52
C VAL A 233 -11.49 -3.09 -4.88
N SER A 234 -11.76 -3.10 -3.58
CA SER A 234 -11.86 -4.33 -2.80
C SER A 234 -13.30 -4.68 -2.48
N GLY A 235 -13.69 -5.90 -2.82
CA GLY A 235 -14.83 -6.58 -2.24
C GLY A 235 -14.64 -6.93 -0.75
N PRO A 236 -15.62 -7.59 -0.11
CA PRO A 236 -15.55 -7.93 1.31
C PRO A 236 -14.44 -8.95 1.62
N THR A 237 -13.45 -8.56 2.43
CA THR A 237 -12.37 -9.41 2.93
C THR A 237 -11.90 -8.94 4.30
N GLU A 238 -11.27 -9.83 5.06
CA GLU A 238 -10.63 -9.55 6.36
C GLU A 238 -9.21 -9.01 6.21
N LEU A 239 -8.71 -8.86 4.97
CA LEU A 239 -7.37 -8.35 4.71
C LEU A 239 -7.29 -6.84 4.96
N GLU A 240 -6.24 -6.45 5.70
CA GLU A 240 -5.81 -5.06 5.81
C GLU A 240 -5.22 -4.58 4.47
N PRO A 241 -5.69 -3.44 3.93
CA PRO A 241 -5.13 -2.90 2.70
C PRO A 241 -3.63 -2.61 2.81
N PRO A 242 -2.86 -2.81 1.72
CA PRO A 242 -1.44 -2.49 1.74
C PRO A 242 -1.20 -1.00 2.05
N ALA A 243 -0.18 -0.74 2.84
CA ALA A 243 0.17 0.62 3.24
C ALA A 243 0.49 1.50 2.03
N GLY A 244 -0.12 2.70 1.98
CA GLY A 244 0.06 3.65 0.86
C GLY A 244 -0.85 3.43 -0.35
N VAL A 245 -1.64 2.35 -0.38
CA VAL A 245 -2.63 2.09 -1.44
C VAL A 245 -3.96 2.77 -1.12
N THR A 246 -4.54 3.48 -2.10
CA THR A 246 -5.89 4.06 -1.96
C THR A 246 -6.93 2.95 -2.14
N THR A 247 -7.77 2.71 -1.14
CA THR A 247 -8.72 1.59 -1.17
C THR A 247 -10.18 2.07 -1.24
N HIS A 248 -10.91 1.57 -2.23
CA HIS A 248 -12.36 1.73 -2.38
C HIS A 248 -13.05 0.40 -2.04
N ARG A 249 -13.79 0.37 -0.93
CA ARG A 249 -14.57 -0.82 -0.55
C ARG A 249 -15.90 -0.84 -1.32
N VAL A 250 -16.23 -2.01 -1.85
CA VAL A 250 -17.49 -2.32 -2.53
C VAL A 250 -18.04 -3.63 -1.99
N GLU A 251 -19.34 -3.85 -2.14
CA GLU A 251 -19.99 -5.08 -1.70
C GLU A 251 -20.51 -5.91 -2.87
N THR A 252 -21.17 -5.28 -3.83
CA THR A 252 -21.81 -5.96 -4.97
C THR A 252 -21.00 -5.86 -6.27
N THR A 253 -21.30 -6.74 -7.22
CA THR A 253 -20.73 -6.73 -8.57
C THR A 253 -21.03 -5.43 -9.31
N ALA A 254 -22.25 -4.90 -9.14
CA ALA A 254 -22.65 -3.61 -9.72
C ALA A 254 -21.90 -2.42 -9.11
N GLU A 255 -21.60 -2.44 -7.81
CA GLU A 255 -20.75 -1.42 -7.18
C GLU A 255 -19.31 -1.49 -7.67
N MET A 256 -18.75 -2.70 -7.75
CA MET A 256 -17.41 -2.91 -8.30
C MET A 256 -17.32 -2.40 -9.74
N GLN A 257 -18.30 -2.73 -10.58
CA GLN A 257 -18.40 -2.25 -11.96
C GLN A 257 -18.36 -0.71 -12.02
N ARG A 258 -19.19 -0.03 -11.22
CA ARG A 258 -19.27 1.44 -11.20
C ARG A 258 -17.96 2.08 -10.73
N ALA A 259 -17.34 1.51 -9.70
CA ALA A 259 -16.05 1.98 -9.20
C ALA A 259 -14.96 1.84 -10.27
N VAL A 260 -14.85 0.66 -10.89
CA VAL A 260 -13.88 0.40 -11.98
C VAL A 260 -14.11 1.33 -13.16
N ALA A 261 -15.36 1.49 -13.61
CA ALA A 261 -15.71 2.37 -14.73
C ALA A 261 -15.34 3.85 -14.47
N THR A 262 -15.37 4.29 -13.21
CA THR A 262 -15.00 5.65 -12.82
C THR A 262 -13.48 5.85 -12.80
N LEU A 263 -12.72 4.81 -12.43
CA LEU A 263 -11.29 4.90 -12.16
C LEU A 263 -10.42 4.58 -13.40
N VAL A 264 -10.84 3.62 -14.22
CA VAL A 264 -10.09 3.13 -15.39
C VAL A 264 -9.76 4.20 -16.45
N PRO A 265 -10.58 5.25 -16.68
CA PRO A 265 -10.22 6.32 -17.62
C PRO A 265 -8.87 7.00 -17.33
N ARG A 266 -8.35 6.89 -16.10
CA ARG A 266 -7.05 7.45 -15.70
C ARG A 266 -5.95 6.39 -15.56
N ALA A 267 -6.28 5.12 -15.73
CA ALA A 267 -5.37 4.01 -15.45
C ALA A 267 -4.41 3.74 -16.62
N ALA A 268 -3.15 3.45 -16.30
CA ALA A 268 -2.19 2.84 -17.21
C ALA A 268 -2.31 1.31 -17.21
N LEU A 269 -2.73 0.72 -16.08
CA LEU A 269 -2.92 -0.72 -15.90
C LEU A 269 -4.18 -0.99 -15.09
N LEU A 270 -4.98 -1.96 -15.54
CA LEU A 270 -6.09 -2.55 -14.80
C LEU A 270 -5.84 -4.04 -14.55
N LEU A 271 -5.78 -4.42 -13.28
CA LEU A 271 -5.61 -5.80 -12.82
C LEU A 271 -6.94 -6.31 -12.26
N MET A 272 -7.62 -7.18 -13.01
CA MET A 272 -8.93 -7.72 -12.66
C MET A 272 -8.81 -9.01 -11.85
N ALA A 273 -8.34 -8.90 -10.60
CA ALA A 273 -8.05 -10.04 -9.71
C ALA A 273 -9.16 -10.32 -8.67
N ALA A 274 -10.28 -9.60 -8.72
CA ALA A 274 -11.48 -9.92 -7.95
C ALA A 274 -12.15 -11.21 -8.47
N ALA A 275 -13.04 -11.76 -7.65
CA ALA A 275 -13.95 -12.84 -8.03
C ALA A 275 -15.42 -12.37 -7.92
N PRO A 276 -15.89 -11.53 -8.86
CA PRO A 276 -17.29 -11.13 -8.91
C PRO A 276 -18.21 -12.35 -9.03
N ALA A 277 -19.38 -12.29 -8.43
CA ALA A 277 -20.43 -13.28 -8.63
C ALA A 277 -21.00 -13.13 -10.05
N ASP A 278 -21.13 -14.24 -10.78
CA ASP A 278 -21.71 -14.23 -12.13
C ASP A 278 -23.25 -14.07 -12.12
N TYR A 279 -23.87 -14.38 -10.98
CA TYR A 279 -25.32 -14.34 -10.79
C TYR A 279 -25.69 -13.65 -9.47
N ARG A 280 -26.86 -12.99 -9.46
CA ARG A 280 -27.49 -12.40 -8.29
C ARG A 280 -28.95 -12.85 -8.15
N PRO A 281 -29.54 -12.82 -6.95
CA PRO A 281 -30.97 -13.03 -6.78
C PRO A 281 -31.79 -12.03 -7.61
N SER A 282 -32.78 -12.52 -8.36
CA SER A 282 -33.68 -11.67 -9.17
C SER A 282 -34.51 -10.71 -8.32
N GLU A 283 -34.88 -11.14 -7.11
CA GLU A 283 -35.56 -10.33 -6.11
C GLU A 283 -34.81 -10.32 -4.78
N ARG A 284 -34.52 -9.12 -4.27
CA ARG A 284 -33.98 -8.94 -2.92
C ARG A 284 -35.11 -8.83 -1.91
N ALA A 285 -35.17 -9.74 -0.94
CA ALA A 285 -36.16 -9.68 0.13
C ALA A 285 -35.82 -8.57 1.14
N ALA A 286 -36.83 -7.80 1.58
CA ALA A 286 -36.64 -6.74 2.58
C ALA A 286 -36.38 -7.27 4.00
N GLY A 287 -36.82 -8.49 4.31
CA GLY A 287 -36.65 -9.14 5.60
C GLY A 287 -36.05 -10.53 5.45
N LYS A 288 -35.50 -11.06 6.55
CA LYS A 288 -35.01 -12.45 6.60
C LYS A 288 -36.15 -13.40 6.26
N ARG A 289 -36.01 -14.15 5.16
CA ARG A 289 -37.03 -15.14 4.80
C ARG A 289 -37.06 -16.25 5.86
N PRO A 290 -38.21 -16.49 6.53
CA PRO A 290 -38.30 -17.49 7.59
C PRO A 290 -37.99 -18.88 7.04
N ARG A 291 -37.48 -19.75 7.89
CA ARG A 291 -37.30 -21.16 7.54
C ARG A 291 -38.68 -21.77 7.39
N ALA A 292 -39.01 -22.24 6.19
CA ALA A 292 -40.18 -23.05 5.92
C ALA A 292 -39.77 -24.51 5.73
N ASP A 293 -40.69 -25.44 6.03
CA ASP A 293 -40.49 -26.85 5.72
C ASP A 293 -40.65 -27.08 4.20
N GLY A 294 -39.66 -27.67 3.55
CA GLY A 294 -39.65 -27.94 2.11
C GLY A 294 -38.42 -27.41 1.38
N THR A 295 -38.46 -27.44 0.04
CA THR A 295 -37.39 -26.95 -0.82
C THR A 295 -37.42 -25.42 -0.91
N PHE A 296 -36.24 -24.80 -0.82
CA PHE A 296 -36.06 -23.37 -1.00
C PHE A 296 -35.49 -23.10 -2.39
N THR A 297 -36.25 -22.38 -3.22
CA THR A 297 -35.84 -22.02 -4.58
C THR A 297 -35.46 -20.55 -4.62
N VAL A 298 -34.30 -20.25 -5.21
CA VAL A 298 -33.85 -18.89 -5.50
C VAL A 298 -33.72 -18.76 -7.00
N GLU A 299 -34.44 -17.82 -7.58
CA GLU A 299 -34.24 -17.43 -8.97
C GLU A 299 -33.05 -16.47 -9.07
N LEU A 300 -32.15 -16.76 -10.01
CA LEU A 300 -30.91 -16.04 -10.21
C LEU A 300 -30.89 -15.41 -11.60
N GLU A 301 -30.47 -14.16 -11.68
CA GLU A 301 -30.22 -13.45 -12.93
C GLU A 301 -28.72 -13.09 -13.04
N ALA A 302 -28.24 -12.90 -14.26
CA ALA A 302 -26.84 -12.58 -14.50
C ALA A 302 -26.47 -11.20 -13.92
N THR A 303 -25.28 -11.10 -13.33
CA THR A 303 -24.72 -9.81 -12.92
C THR A 303 -24.15 -9.05 -14.12
N PRO A 304 -23.88 -7.74 -13.97
CA PRO A 304 -23.22 -6.98 -15.03
C PRO A 304 -21.81 -7.48 -15.31
N ASP A 305 -21.47 -7.66 -16.58
CA ASP A 305 -20.12 -7.96 -17.00
C ASP A 305 -19.24 -6.69 -16.93
N ILE A 306 -18.34 -6.67 -15.93
CA ILE A 306 -17.43 -5.55 -15.68
C ILE A 306 -16.50 -5.30 -16.89
N LEU A 307 -16.03 -6.36 -17.56
CA LEU A 307 -15.11 -6.23 -18.70
C LEU A 307 -15.85 -5.79 -19.97
N ALA A 308 -17.03 -6.32 -20.25
CA ALA A 308 -17.80 -5.95 -21.45
C ALA A 308 -18.28 -4.49 -21.43
N SER A 309 -18.52 -3.94 -20.25
CA SER A 309 -18.95 -2.54 -20.05
C SER A 309 -17.79 -1.55 -19.95
N LEU A 310 -16.55 -2.02 -19.99
CA LEU A 310 -15.38 -1.21 -19.71
C LEU A 310 -15.04 -0.25 -20.86
N LYS A 311 -15.05 1.05 -20.56
CA LYS A 311 -14.44 2.08 -21.43
C LYS A 311 -13.06 2.42 -20.91
N ARG A 312 -12.02 1.98 -21.64
CA ARG A 312 -10.61 2.19 -21.24
C ARG A 312 -9.84 3.06 -22.24
N PRO A 313 -8.83 3.82 -21.80
CA PRO A 313 -7.85 4.43 -22.69
C PRO A 313 -7.16 3.37 -23.55
N LYS A 314 -6.80 3.68 -24.79
CA LYS A 314 -6.14 2.72 -25.70
C LYS A 314 -4.82 2.20 -25.13
N GLN A 315 -4.12 3.03 -24.36
CA GLN A 315 -2.86 2.72 -23.70
C GLN A 315 -3.01 2.00 -22.35
N CYS A 316 -4.25 1.79 -21.88
CA CYS A 316 -4.49 1.08 -20.62
C CYS A 316 -4.39 -0.42 -20.87
N VAL A 317 -3.38 -1.03 -20.25
CA VAL A 317 -3.18 -2.48 -20.24
C VAL A 317 -4.20 -3.13 -19.33
N VAL A 318 -4.88 -4.18 -19.80
CA VAL A 318 -5.84 -4.92 -18.98
C VAL A 318 -5.43 -6.37 -18.83
N VAL A 319 -5.30 -6.78 -17.57
CA VAL A 319 -4.97 -8.14 -17.17
C VAL A 319 -6.20 -8.76 -16.51
N GLY A 320 -6.73 -9.82 -17.12
CA GLY A 320 -7.81 -10.62 -16.55
C GLY A 320 -7.29 -11.82 -15.76
N PHE A 321 -8.15 -12.38 -14.91
CA PHE A 321 -7.93 -13.68 -14.28
C PHE A 321 -8.97 -14.70 -14.79
N ALA A 322 -8.52 -15.92 -15.01
CA ALA A 322 -9.35 -17.07 -15.36
C ALA A 322 -9.08 -18.18 -14.37
N LEU A 323 -10.07 -18.42 -13.50
CA LEU A 323 -10.10 -19.58 -12.63
C LEU A 323 -10.86 -20.69 -13.36
N GLU A 324 -10.17 -21.77 -13.69
CA GLU A 324 -10.74 -22.90 -14.42
C GLU A 324 -10.77 -24.16 -13.55
N THR A 325 -11.72 -25.06 -13.79
CA THR A 325 -11.83 -26.36 -13.11
C THR A 325 -11.71 -27.50 -14.12
N GLY A 326 -10.53 -28.12 -14.23
CA GLY A 326 -10.28 -29.27 -15.10
C GLY A 326 -10.43 -29.04 -16.62
N GLY A 327 -10.03 -30.03 -17.43
CA GLY A 327 -10.09 -29.96 -18.90
C GLY A 327 -9.05 -29.05 -19.56
N ASP A 328 -9.33 -28.55 -20.78
CA ASP A 328 -8.43 -27.66 -21.54
C ASP A 328 -8.60 -26.18 -21.12
N GLY A 329 -8.19 -25.86 -19.90
CA GLY A 329 -8.23 -24.49 -19.36
C GLY A 329 -7.41 -23.49 -20.18
N LEU A 330 -6.40 -23.95 -20.91
CA LEU A 330 -5.54 -23.11 -21.74
C LEU A 330 -6.28 -22.62 -22.99
N ALA A 331 -7.05 -23.48 -23.66
CA ALA A 331 -7.92 -23.07 -24.77
C ALA A 331 -8.96 -22.04 -24.31
N ARG A 332 -9.66 -22.30 -23.20
CA ARG A 332 -10.68 -21.37 -22.67
C ARG A 332 -10.10 -20.02 -22.25
N ALA A 333 -8.91 -20.01 -21.63
CA ALA A 333 -8.21 -18.77 -21.32
C ALA A 333 -7.84 -17.98 -22.59
N ARG A 334 -7.40 -18.66 -23.65
CA ARG A 334 -7.09 -18.02 -24.96
C ARG A 334 -8.34 -17.42 -25.59
N ASP A 335 -9.48 -18.10 -25.51
CA ASP A 335 -10.74 -17.57 -26.04
C ASP A 335 -11.19 -16.35 -25.24
N LYS A 336 -11.16 -16.43 -23.90
CA LYS A 336 -11.50 -15.29 -23.01
C LYS A 336 -10.59 -14.08 -23.22
N LEU A 337 -9.29 -14.29 -23.43
CA LEU A 337 -8.31 -13.25 -23.78
C LEU A 337 -8.73 -12.48 -25.04
N ARG A 338 -9.20 -13.18 -26.08
CA ARG A 338 -9.65 -12.58 -27.35
C ARG A 338 -11.01 -11.90 -27.21
N GLU A 339 -12.00 -12.60 -26.67
CA GLU A 339 -13.39 -12.14 -26.54
C GLU A 339 -13.51 -10.90 -25.65
N LYS A 340 -12.75 -10.84 -24.56
CA LYS A 340 -12.75 -9.70 -23.62
C LYS A 340 -11.71 -8.64 -23.97
N HIS A 341 -11.04 -8.77 -25.12
CA HIS A 341 -9.99 -7.86 -25.59
C HIS A 341 -8.95 -7.53 -24.50
N LEU A 342 -8.47 -8.55 -23.79
CA LEU A 342 -7.46 -8.39 -22.74
C LEU A 342 -6.06 -8.32 -23.35
N ASP A 343 -5.12 -7.74 -22.62
CA ASP A 343 -3.72 -7.66 -23.02
C ASP A 343 -2.92 -8.83 -22.43
N ALA A 344 -3.34 -9.30 -21.24
CA ALA A 344 -2.95 -10.60 -20.70
C ALA A 344 -4.10 -11.25 -19.91
N ILE A 345 -4.02 -12.57 -19.74
CA ILE A 345 -4.89 -13.32 -18.85
C ILE A 345 -4.06 -14.28 -17.99
N ILE A 346 -4.38 -14.32 -16.71
CA ILE A 346 -3.73 -15.19 -15.73
C ILE A 346 -4.64 -16.39 -15.52
N LEU A 347 -4.21 -17.55 -16.02
CA LEU A 347 -4.91 -18.81 -15.84
C LEU A 347 -4.43 -19.48 -14.56
N ASN A 348 -5.36 -19.91 -13.72
CA ASN A 348 -5.07 -20.77 -12.57
C ASN A 348 -6.15 -21.84 -12.41
N ASP A 349 -5.74 -23.05 -12.01
CA ASP A 349 -6.65 -24.18 -11.78
C ASP A 349 -7.13 -24.16 -10.33
N ALA A 350 -8.46 -24.20 -10.13
CA ALA A 350 -9.06 -24.20 -8.79
C ALA A 350 -8.94 -25.54 -8.06
N LEU A 351 -8.74 -26.64 -8.80
CA LEU A 351 -8.72 -28.00 -8.24
C LEU A 351 -7.32 -28.47 -7.88
N GLU A 352 -6.32 -27.66 -8.20
CA GLU A 352 -4.93 -28.02 -7.95
C GLU A 352 -4.54 -27.77 -6.48
N PRO A 353 -4.01 -28.78 -5.78
CA PRO A 353 -3.54 -28.61 -4.41
C PRO A 353 -2.48 -27.51 -4.30
N GLY A 354 -2.76 -26.49 -3.47
CA GLY A 354 -1.86 -25.36 -3.25
C GLY A 354 -2.01 -24.20 -4.25
N ALA A 355 -2.98 -24.27 -5.17
CA ALA A 355 -3.36 -23.17 -6.06
C ALA A 355 -4.81 -22.71 -5.83
N GLY A 356 -5.13 -21.47 -6.19
CA GLY A 356 -6.49 -20.93 -6.11
C GLY A 356 -6.85 -20.20 -4.82
N PHE A 357 -8.06 -20.45 -4.32
CA PHE A 357 -8.67 -19.72 -3.21
C PHE A 357 -8.14 -20.16 -1.85
N GLU A 358 -8.20 -19.25 -0.87
CA GLU A 358 -7.86 -19.48 0.54
C GLU A 358 -6.41 -19.93 0.88
N VAL A 359 -5.57 -20.21 -0.11
CA VAL A 359 -4.13 -20.52 0.06
C VAL A 359 -3.21 -19.29 -0.06
N THR A 360 -1.98 -19.39 0.45
CA THR A 360 -0.93 -18.34 0.37
C THR A 360 -0.09 -18.44 -0.91
N THR A 361 -0.13 -19.58 -1.60
CA THR A 361 0.59 -19.86 -2.84
C THR A 361 -0.34 -19.82 -4.05
N ASN A 362 0.23 -19.82 -5.25
CA ASN A 362 -0.51 -20.05 -6.48
C ASN A 362 0.38 -20.70 -7.53
N ARG A 363 -0.21 -21.51 -8.42
CA ARG A 363 0.38 -21.93 -9.69
C ARG A 363 -0.42 -21.27 -10.79
N VAL A 364 0.24 -20.48 -11.64
CA VAL A 364 -0.45 -19.75 -12.70
C VAL A 364 0.27 -19.90 -14.02
N THR A 365 -0.49 -19.80 -15.09
CA THR A 365 0.04 -19.62 -16.45
C THR A 365 -0.33 -18.23 -16.93
N ILE A 366 0.66 -17.43 -17.33
CA ILE A 366 0.46 -16.10 -17.89
C ILE A 366 0.33 -16.24 -19.40
N LEU A 367 -0.78 -15.76 -19.97
CA LEU A 367 -0.98 -15.72 -21.41
C LEU A 367 -1.08 -14.25 -21.86
N GLN A 368 -0.13 -13.81 -22.67
CA GLN A 368 -0.14 -12.49 -23.31
C GLN A 368 -0.71 -12.56 -24.72
N ARG A 369 -1.23 -11.45 -25.23
CA ARG A 369 -1.71 -11.39 -26.61
C ARG A 369 -0.57 -11.66 -27.60
N GLY A 370 -0.62 -12.80 -28.28
CA GLY A 370 0.37 -13.21 -29.30
C GLY A 370 1.69 -13.76 -28.73
N GLY A 371 1.79 -13.93 -27.41
CA GLY A 371 2.96 -14.53 -26.76
C GLY A 371 2.76 -16.02 -26.44
N GLU A 372 3.87 -16.72 -26.22
CA GLU A 372 3.84 -18.09 -25.69
C GLU A 372 3.40 -18.10 -24.21
N PRO A 373 2.66 -19.12 -23.75
CA PRO A 373 2.26 -19.25 -22.35
C PRO A 373 3.47 -19.36 -21.42
N ILE A 374 3.49 -18.56 -20.35
CA ILE A 374 4.54 -18.60 -19.32
C ILE A 374 3.98 -19.34 -18.10
N ALA A 375 4.34 -20.62 -17.96
CA ALA A 375 3.96 -21.42 -16.81
C ALA A 375 4.88 -21.11 -15.61
N LEU A 376 4.30 -20.72 -14.48
CA LEU A 376 5.02 -20.51 -13.24
C LEU A 376 4.91 -21.74 -12.34
N PRO A 377 5.95 -22.09 -11.57
CA PRO A 377 5.84 -23.09 -10.52
C PRO A 377 4.90 -22.61 -9.40
N ILE A 378 4.62 -23.48 -8.43
CA ILE A 378 3.95 -23.04 -7.19
C ILE A 378 4.85 -22.01 -6.51
N LEU A 379 4.33 -20.80 -6.36
CA LEU A 379 5.04 -19.68 -5.75
C LEU A 379 4.15 -19.00 -4.70
N PRO A 380 4.73 -18.33 -3.71
CA PRO A 380 4.02 -17.36 -2.89
C PRO A 380 3.25 -16.35 -3.77
N LYS A 381 2.05 -15.95 -3.35
CA LYS A 381 1.24 -14.97 -4.12
C LYS A 381 1.95 -13.64 -4.36
N ARG A 382 2.86 -13.22 -3.47
CA ARG A 382 3.71 -12.04 -3.66
C ARG A 382 4.66 -12.20 -4.85
N ASP A 383 5.30 -13.36 -4.99
CA ASP A 383 6.22 -13.65 -6.09
C ASP A 383 5.45 -13.81 -7.41
N VAL A 384 4.26 -14.42 -7.36
CA VAL A 384 3.35 -14.48 -8.52
C VAL A 384 2.95 -13.08 -8.96
N ALA A 385 2.65 -12.17 -8.02
CA ALA A 385 2.35 -10.78 -8.33
C ALA A 385 3.50 -10.12 -9.08
N ASP A 386 4.75 -10.27 -8.62
CA ASP A 386 5.91 -9.74 -9.33
C ASP A 386 6.04 -10.29 -10.74
N LYS A 387 5.89 -11.60 -10.94
CA LYS A 387 5.96 -12.20 -12.28
C LYS A 387 4.87 -11.72 -13.22
N ILE A 388 3.66 -11.47 -12.71
CA ILE A 388 2.57 -10.87 -13.49
C ILE A 388 2.91 -9.45 -13.90
N LEU A 389 3.42 -8.64 -12.96
CA LEU A 389 3.80 -7.25 -13.24
C LEU A 389 5.00 -7.17 -14.19
N ASP A 390 5.99 -8.06 -14.07
CA ASP A 390 7.14 -8.18 -14.99
C ASP A 390 6.67 -8.42 -16.43
N ALA A 391 5.71 -9.33 -16.61
CA ALA A 391 5.21 -9.68 -17.93
C ALA A 391 4.58 -8.48 -18.66
N VAL A 392 3.94 -7.57 -17.93
CA VAL A 392 3.24 -6.41 -18.51
C VAL A 392 4.04 -5.11 -18.45
N GLU A 393 5.23 -5.12 -17.85
CA GLU A 393 6.02 -3.92 -17.59
C GLU A 393 6.42 -3.18 -18.88
N GLN A 394 6.81 -3.90 -19.92
CA GLN A 394 7.21 -3.32 -21.21
C GLN A 394 6.08 -2.52 -21.88
N ALA A 395 4.82 -2.82 -21.58
CA ALA A 395 3.68 -2.08 -22.11
C ALA A 395 3.39 -0.79 -21.32
N LEU A 396 4.07 -0.59 -20.18
CA LEU A 396 3.88 0.54 -19.27
C LEU A 396 5.04 1.55 -19.31
N THR A 397 6.23 1.14 -19.74
CA THR A 397 7.38 2.01 -20.03
C THR A 397 7.32 2.54 -21.45
#